data_AF-A0AAU3HL94-F1
#
_entry.id   AF-A0AAU3HL94-F1
#
_cell.length_a   1.000
_cell.length_b   1.000
_cell.length_c   1.000
_cell.angle_alpha   90.00
_cell.angle_beta   90.00
_cell.angle_gamma   90.00
#
_symmetry.space_group_name_H-M   'P 1'
#
loop_
_entity.id
_entity.type
_entity.pdbx_description
1 polymer ?
#
loop_
_entity_poly.entity_id
_entity_poly.type
_entity_poly.pdbx_seq_one_letter_code
_entity_poly.pdbx_strand_id
1 'polypeptide(L)'
;MTYPWLEAPAADVAATARTLLGWTVSANGVRVRLTEVEAYAGTGEDPASHAHRGPTPRNRVMFGPAGHVYVYFVFGMHWCANIVCGRDGEAAAVLLRAGEVVDGVAKARERRPRASDRDLARGPARLVTALGLGRDANGTSAVDGTGPLLLAPPESPVDPARIVAGPRVGVAAAHDLPWRFWLADEPSVSVYRRHIPRRRHPATP
;
A
#
# COMPACT_ATOMS: atom_id res chain seq x y z
N MET A 1 0.07 -1.13 -20.89
CA MET A 1 -0.97 -0.09 -20.72
C MET A 1 -0.30 1.14 -20.13
N THR A 2 -0.59 2.34 -20.63
CA THR A 2 0.06 3.57 -20.14
C THR A 2 -0.93 4.33 -19.28
N TYR A 3 -0.67 4.38 -17.97
CA TYR A 3 -1.47 5.17 -17.03
C TYR A 3 -0.75 6.48 -16.72
N PRO A 4 -1.44 7.63 -16.66
CA PRO A 4 -0.77 8.92 -16.44
C PRO A 4 0.10 8.97 -15.18
N TRP A 5 -0.29 8.25 -14.12
CA TRP A 5 0.46 8.20 -12.87
C TRP A 5 1.81 7.48 -12.95
N LEU A 6 2.06 6.69 -14.02
CA LEU A 6 3.36 6.05 -14.24
C LEU A 6 4.47 7.06 -14.56
N GLU A 7 4.11 8.21 -15.13
CA GLU A 7 5.06 9.26 -15.51
C GLU A 7 5.00 10.48 -14.56
N ALA A 8 4.11 10.42 -13.56
CA ALA A 8 3.91 11.49 -12.60
C ALA A 8 5.16 11.63 -11.72
N PRO A 9 5.60 12.87 -11.41
CA PRO A 9 6.72 13.10 -10.51
C PRO A 9 6.40 12.60 -9.10
N ALA A 10 7.42 12.31 -8.28
CA ALA A 10 7.24 11.83 -6.91
C ALA A 10 6.41 12.80 -6.04
N ALA A 11 6.48 14.11 -6.32
CA ALA A 11 5.67 15.14 -5.65
C ALA A 11 4.15 14.90 -5.77
N ASP A 12 3.71 14.19 -6.81
CA ASP A 12 2.29 13.92 -7.08
C ASP A 12 1.79 12.62 -6.40
N VAL A 13 2.58 11.99 -5.54
CA VAL A 13 2.24 10.71 -4.90
C VAL A 13 0.89 10.74 -4.17
N ALA A 14 0.49 11.88 -3.61
CA ALA A 14 -0.82 12.02 -2.99
C ALA A 14 -1.98 11.94 -4.01
N ALA A 15 -1.81 12.54 -5.19
CA ALA A 15 -2.78 12.43 -6.29
C ALA A 15 -2.80 11.02 -6.88
N THR A 16 -1.63 10.39 -7.03
CA THR A 16 -1.53 8.99 -7.45
C THR A 16 -2.22 8.06 -6.46
N ALA A 17 -2.03 8.24 -5.15
CA ALA A 17 -2.71 7.44 -4.13
C ALA A 17 -4.23 7.54 -4.24
N ARG A 18 -4.77 8.75 -4.41
CA ARG A 18 -6.22 8.95 -4.64
C ARG A 18 -6.70 8.23 -5.90
N THR A 19 -5.90 8.27 -6.98
CA THR A 19 -6.21 7.61 -8.25
C THR A 19 -6.33 6.09 -8.09
N LEU A 20 -5.50 5.48 -7.25
CA LEU A 20 -5.50 4.02 -7.02
C LEU A 20 -6.67 3.51 -6.17
N LEU A 21 -7.49 4.38 -5.56
CA LEU A 21 -8.71 3.94 -4.91
C LEU A 21 -9.70 3.39 -5.93
N GLY A 22 -10.35 2.27 -5.60
CA GLY A 22 -11.24 1.54 -6.51
C GLY A 22 -10.54 0.66 -7.55
N TRP A 23 -9.22 0.78 -7.72
CA TRP A 23 -8.46 -0.16 -8.55
C TRP A 23 -8.44 -1.54 -7.92
N THR A 24 -8.22 -2.55 -8.75
CA THR A 24 -8.10 -3.92 -8.28
C THR A 24 -6.65 -4.39 -8.32
N VAL A 25 -6.26 -5.14 -7.29
CA VAL A 25 -5.01 -5.91 -7.27
C VAL A 25 -5.36 -7.39 -7.29
N SER A 26 -4.82 -8.10 -8.27
CA SER A 26 -5.01 -9.53 -8.46
C SER A 26 -3.70 -10.26 -8.23
N ALA A 27 -3.72 -11.31 -7.41
CA ALA A 27 -2.58 -12.19 -7.21
C ALA A 27 -3.03 -13.58 -6.75
N ASN A 28 -2.37 -14.61 -7.29
CA ASN A 28 -2.51 -16.01 -6.84
C ASN A 28 -3.97 -16.49 -6.70
N GLY A 29 -4.86 -16.06 -7.61
CA GLY A 29 -6.27 -16.43 -7.64
C GLY A 29 -7.18 -15.65 -6.67
N VAL A 30 -6.75 -14.48 -6.20
CA VAL A 30 -7.57 -13.56 -5.38
C VAL A 30 -7.50 -12.17 -6.00
N ARG A 31 -8.64 -11.47 -6.05
CA ARG A 31 -8.73 -10.07 -6.48
C ARG A 31 -9.29 -9.21 -5.36
N VAL A 32 -8.61 -8.10 -5.08
CA VAL A 32 -9.00 -7.13 -4.05
C VAL A 32 -9.24 -5.76 -4.69
N ARG A 33 -10.41 -5.17 -4.48
CA ARG A 33 -10.71 -3.77 -4.79
C ARG A 33 -10.16 -2.89 -3.67
N LEU A 34 -9.24 -1.99 -3.99
CA LEU A 34 -8.61 -1.10 -3.02
C LEU A 34 -9.63 -0.08 -2.48
N THR A 35 -9.77 -0.02 -1.17
CA THR A 35 -10.64 0.94 -0.48
C THR A 35 -9.87 1.86 0.47
N GLU A 36 -8.60 1.56 0.71
CA GLU A 36 -7.71 2.36 1.55
C GLU A 36 -6.26 2.24 1.07
N VAL A 37 -5.57 3.37 1.02
CA VAL A 37 -4.15 3.48 0.66
C VAL A 37 -3.44 4.56 1.48
N GLU A 38 -2.11 4.56 1.47
CA GLU A 38 -1.29 5.65 2.01
C GLU A 38 -0.20 6.07 1.05
N ALA A 39 0.03 7.38 0.94
CA ALA A 39 1.13 7.96 0.18
C ALA A 39 2.39 8.13 1.04
N TYR A 40 3.54 7.86 0.42
CA TYR A 40 4.86 8.06 1.00
C TYR A 40 5.76 8.74 -0.04
N ALA A 41 6.26 9.93 0.31
CA ALA A 41 7.13 10.73 -0.56
C ALA A 41 8.62 10.45 -0.29
N GLY A 42 9.48 11.02 -1.13
CA GLY A 42 10.87 10.62 -1.29
C GLY A 42 11.85 11.14 -0.24
N THR A 43 13.10 11.29 -0.67
CA THR A 43 14.24 11.72 0.14
C THR A 43 14.02 13.12 0.70
N GLY A 44 14.22 13.30 2.01
CA GLY A 44 14.15 14.60 2.69
C GLY A 44 12.75 15.14 2.96
N GLU A 45 11.73 14.71 2.21
CA GLU A 45 10.38 15.29 2.29
C GLU A 45 9.49 14.64 3.36
N ASP A 46 9.58 13.31 3.51
CA ASP A 46 8.66 12.55 4.36
C ASP A 46 9.39 11.69 5.38
N PRO A 47 9.55 12.14 6.63
CA PRO A 47 10.21 11.38 7.70
C PRO A 47 9.60 10.00 8.01
N ALA A 48 8.35 9.72 7.57
CA ALA A 48 7.73 8.40 7.73
C ALA A 48 8.03 7.44 6.57
N SER A 49 8.57 7.94 5.45
CA SER A 49 8.93 7.14 4.29
C SER A 49 10.24 6.38 4.51
N HIS A 50 10.31 5.15 4.00
CA HIS A 50 11.56 4.40 3.96
C HIS A 50 12.62 5.08 3.10
N ALA A 51 12.23 5.93 2.14
CA ALA A 51 13.15 6.63 1.25
C ALA A 51 13.68 7.95 1.84
N HIS A 52 13.18 8.40 3.00
CA HIS A 52 13.50 9.71 3.57
C HIS A 52 15.00 10.01 3.66
N ARG A 53 15.81 9.00 4.01
CA ARG A 53 17.27 9.13 4.17
C ARG A 53 18.06 8.71 2.92
N GLY A 54 17.40 8.60 1.78
CA GLY A 54 17.99 8.15 0.52
C GLY A 54 17.99 6.63 0.33
N PRO A 55 18.63 6.16 -0.75
CA PRO A 55 18.60 4.77 -1.16
C PRO A 55 19.45 3.86 -0.25
N THR A 56 18.91 2.67 -0.01
CA THR A 56 19.52 1.57 0.73
C THR A 56 19.19 0.26 0.00
N PRO A 57 19.91 -0.85 0.26
CA PRO A 57 19.57 -2.14 -0.35
C PRO A 57 18.12 -2.57 -0.15
N ARG A 58 17.50 -2.16 0.97
CA ARG A 58 16.11 -2.50 1.32
C ARG A 58 15.08 -1.69 0.53
N ASN A 59 15.30 -0.40 0.31
CA ASN A 59 14.31 0.50 -0.29
C ASN A 59 14.62 0.85 -1.76
N ARG A 60 15.72 0.34 -2.34
CA ARG A 60 16.15 0.67 -3.72
C ARG A 60 15.05 0.52 -4.77
N VAL A 61 14.11 -0.40 -4.56
CA VAL A 61 12.96 -0.61 -5.45
C VAL A 61 12.10 0.65 -5.55
N MET A 62 11.97 1.43 -4.48
CA MET A 62 11.21 2.69 -4.49
C MET A 62 11.81 3.75 -5.43
N PHE A 63 13.09 3.63 -5.79
CA PHE A 63 13.78 4.56 -6.70
C PHE A 63 13.82 4.03 -8.15
N GLY A 64 13.23 2.87 -8.41
CA GLY A 64 13.16 2.27 -9.74
C GLY A 64 11.90 2.69 -10.52
N PRO A 65 11.55 1.94 -11.57
CA PRO A 65 10.44 2.32 -12.44
C PRO A 65 9.08 2.32 -11.72
N ALA A 66 8.23 3.29 -12.05
CA ALA A 66 6.86 3.33 -11.59
C ALA A 66 6.09 2.06 -11.98
N GLY A 67 5.11 1.69 -11.14
CA GLY A 67 4.32 0.49 -11.34
C GLY A 67 5.03 -0.81 -10.91
N HIS A 68 6.23 -0.74 -10.34
CA HIS A 68 6.83 -1.90 -9.67
C HIS A 68 6.29 -2.07 -8.25
N VAL A 69 6.32 -3.31 -7.76
CA VAL A 69 5.87 -3.62 -6.39
C VAL A 69 7.05 -3.49 -5.43
N TYR A 70 6.90 -2.65 -4.40
CA TYR A 70 7.82 -2.62 -3.27
C TYR A 70 7.22 -3.40 -2.09
N VAL A 71 7.83 -4.54 -1.75
CA VAL A 71 7.42 -5.40 -0.64
C VAL A 71 8.46 -5.37 0.47
N TYR A 72 8.01 -5.19 1.71
CA TYR A 72 8.89 -5.21 2.88
C TYR A 72 8.30 -5.98 4.05
N PHE A 73 9.18 -6.57 4.84
CA PHE A 73 8.82 -7.29 6.05
C PHE A 73 8.72 -6.33 7.24
N VAL A 74 7.66 -6.47 8.03
CA VAL A 74 7.36 -5.66 9.21
C VAL A 74 7.12 -6.55 10.42
N PHE A 75 7.64 -6.11 11.58
CA PHE A 75 7.52 -6.78 12.87
C PHE A 75 7.91 -8.27 12.90
N GLY A 76 8.75 -8.72 11.97
CA GLY A 76 9.26 -10.09 11.96
C GLY A 76 8.23 -11.15 11.56
N MET A 77 7.02 -10.77 11.10
CA MET A 77 5.93 -11.72 10.83
C MET A 77 5.05 -11.37 9.64
N HIS A 78 5.08 -10.15 9.12
CA HIS A 78 4.13 -9.69 8.12
C HIS A 78 4.80 -9.00 6.95
N TRP A 79 4.23 -9.17 5.76
CA TRP A 79 4.63 -8.44 4.56
C TRP A 79 3.64 -7.30 4.30
N CYS A 80 4.15 -6.16 3.84
CA CYS A 80 3.37 -5.06 3.29
C CYS A 80 3.80 -4.82 1.84
N ALA A 81 2.85 -4.46 0.98
CA ALA A 81 3.09 -4.19 -0.44
C ALA A 81 2.73 -2.76 -0.79
N ASN A 82 3.55 -2.14 -1.63
CA ASN A 82 3.37 -0.79 -2.15
C ASN A 82 3.51 -0.83 -3.66
N ILE A 83 2.90 0.14 -4.33
CA ILE A 83 3.14 0.41 -5.76
C ILE A 83 4.08 1.59 -5.84
N VAL A 84 5.22 1.40 -6.52
CA VAL A 84 6.20 2.48 -6.77
C VAL A 84 5.57 3.49 -7.72
N CYS A 85 5.77 4.76 -7.40
CA CYS A 85 5.33 5.91 -8.17
C CYS A 85 6.50 6.89 -8.26
N GLY A 86 6.39 7.92 -9.10
CA GLY A 86 7.51 8.81 -9.36
C GLY A 86 8.30 8.36 -10.59
N ARG A 87 9.03 9.31 -11.17
CA ARG A 87 9.95 9.04 -12.29
C ARG A 87 11.13 8.22 -11.79
N ASP A 88 11.82 7.53 -12.71
CA ASP A 88 12.99 6.74 -12.35
C ASP A 88 14.05 7.60 -11.63
N GLY A 89 14.54 7.12 -10.49
CA GLY A 89 15.41 7.87 -9.58
C GLY A 89 14.70 8.75 -8.53
N GLU A 90 13.40 9.04 -8.68
CA GLU A 90 12.59 9.76 -7.69
C GLU A 90 11.79 8.78 -6.84
N ALA A 91 12.06 8.71 -5.53
CA ALA A 91 11.34 7.77 -4.69
C ALA A 91 9.95 8.26 -4.32
N ALA A 92 8.92 7.52 -4.72
CA ALA A 92 7.58 7.60 -4.13
C ALA A 92 6.91 6.23 -4.16
N ALA A 93 5.99 5.99 -3.22
CA ALA A 93 5.19 4.77 -3.24
C ALA A 93 3.83 4.95 -2.57
N VAL A 94 2.87 4.17 -3.04
CA VAL A 94 1.54 4.05 -2.45
C VAL A 94 1.42 2.71 -1.74
N LEU A 95 1.29 2.71 -0.42
CA LEU A 95 1.02 1.52 0.38
C LEU A 95 -0.40 1.03 0.11
N LEU A 96 -0.54 -0.25 -0.23
CA LEU A 96 -1.81 -0.94 -0.34
C LEU A 96 -2.29 -1.33 1.06
N ARG A 97 -3.29 -0.60 1.59
CA ARG A 97 -3.67 -0.76 3.00
C ARG A 97 -4.85 -1.67 3.22
N ALA A 98 -5.92 -1.48 2.48
CA ALA A 98 -7.09 -2.31 2.64
C ALA A 98 -7.94 -2.36 1.38
N GLY A 99 -8.78 -3.38 1.34
CA GLY A 99 -9.72 -3.55 0.25
C GLY A 99 -10.75 -4.62 0.52
N GLU A 100 -11.72 -4.69 -0.40
CA GLU A 100 -12.73 -5.74 -0.46
C GLU A 100 -12.23 -6.87 -1.37
N VAL A 101 -12.34 -8.12 -0.91
CA VAL A 101 -12.10 -9.28 -1.78
C VAL A 101 -13.30 -9.45 -2.71
N VAL A 102 -13.11 -9.13 -3.99
CA VAL A 102 -14.20 -9.15 -5.00
C VAL A 102 -14.18 -10.43 -5.85
N ASP A 103 -13.08 -11.19 -5.82
CA ASP A 103 -12.98 -12.50 -6.45
C ASP A 103 -11.98 -13.38 -5.67
N GLY A 104 -12.17 -14.70 -5.71
CA GLY A 104 -11.32 -15.67 -5.01
C GLY A 104 -11.53 -15.73 -3.49
N VAL A 105 -12.74 -15.39 -2.99
CA VAL A 105 -13.06 -15.35 -1.55
C VAL A 105 -12.74 -16.65 -0.83
N ALA A 106 -13.04 -17.81 -1.43
CA ALA A 106 -12.72 -19.12 -0.84
C ALA A 106 -11.22 -19.29 -0.58
N LYS A 107 -10.38 -18.92 -1.55
CA LYS A 107 -8.92 -18.98 -1.43
C LYS A 107 -8.37 -17.97 -0.43
N ALA A 108 -8.98 -16.79 -0.35
CA ALA A 108 -8.65 -15.81 0.68
C ALA A 108 -9.00 -16.33 2.10
N ARG A 109 -10.12 -17.05 2.25
CA ARG A 109 -10.52 -17.70 3.51
C ARG A 109 -9.58 -18.83 3.90
N GLU A 110 -9.12 -19.65 2.96
CA GLU A 110 -8.10 -20.68 3.24
C GLU A 110 -6.83 -20.07 3.84
N ARG A 111 -6.39 -18.93 3.32
CA ARG A 111 -5.23 -18.18 3.83
C ARG A 111 -5.53 -17.47 5.15
N ARG A 112 -6.81 -17.19 5.45
CA ARG A 112 -7.26 -16.43 6.63
C ARG A 112 -8.52 -17.06 7.27
N PRO A 113 -8.44 -18.28 7.80
CA PRO A 113 -9.62 -19.10 8.16
C PRO A 113 -10.45 -18.56 9.32
N ARG A 114 -9.90 -17.63 10.12
CA ARG A 114 -10.59 -17.01 11.26
C ARG A 114 -11.17 -15.63 10.95
N ALA A 115 -11.01 -15.14 9.72
CA ALA A 115 -11.51 -13.82 9.34
C ALA A 115 -12.91 -13.93 8.72
N SER A 116 -13.78 -12.98 9.04
CA SER A 116 -14.98 -12.72 8.23
C SER A 116 -14.57 -12.18 6.87
N ASP A 117 -15.46 -12.26 5.87
CA ASP A 117 -15.19 -11.77 4.51
C ASP A 117 -14.78 -10.29 4.50
N ARG A 118 -15.50 -9.47 5.27
CA ARG A 118 -15.17 -8.06 5.52
C ARG A 118 -13.73 -7.88 5.98
N ASP A 119 -13.25 -8.78 6.83
CA ASP A 119 -11.95 -8.64 7.48
C ASP A 119 -10.81 -9.28 6.69
N LEU A 120 -11.06 -9.98 5.57
CA LEU A 120 -10.05 -10.71 4.78
C LEU A 120 -8.89 -9.84 4.29
N ALA A 121 -9.16 -8.62 3.84
CA ALA A 121 -8.14 -7.68 3.37
C ALA A 121 -8.17 -6.33 4.12
N ARG A 122 -8.76 -6.30 5.32
CA ARG A 122 -8.90 -5.10 6.16
C ARG A 122 -7.62 -4.77 6.95
N GLY A 123 -6.57 -4.33 6.25
CA GLY A 123 -5.26 -3.92 6.80
C GLY A 123 -4.08 -4.40 5.94
N PRO A 124 -2.90 -3.74 5.97
CA PRO A 124 -1.89 -3.91 4.94
C PRO A 124 -1.31 -5.34 4.90
N ALA A 125 -0.95 -5.87 6.08
CA ALA A 125 -0.50 -7.26 6.21
C ALA A 125 -1.57 -8.30 5.84
N ARG A 126 -2.83 -7.95 6.11
CA ARG A 126 -3.99 -8.81 5.85
C ARG A 126 -4.29 -8.90 4.37
N LEU A 127 -4.24 -7.78 3.65
CA LEU A 127 -4.35 -7.71 2.20
C LEU A 127 -3.28 -8.56 1.52
N VAL A 128 -2.01 -8.42 1.92
CA VAL A 128 -0.90 -9.21 1.37
C VAL A 128 -1.08 -10.71 1.65
N THR A 129 -1.53 -11.07 2.85
CA THR A 129 -1.82 -12.46 3.22
C THR A 129 -2.99 -13.03 2.40
N ALA A 130 -4.08 -12.27 2.22
CA ALA A 130 -5.23 -12.70 1.41
C ALA A 130 -4.83 -12.93 -0.06
N LEU A 131 -3.97 -12.08 -0.60
CA LEU A 131 -3.39 -12.20 -1.94
C LEU A 131 -2.34 -13.32 -2.05
N GLY A 132 -1.86 -13.87 -0.92
CA GLY A 132 -0.80 -14.88 -0.91
C GLY A 132 0.53 -14.37 -1.45
N LEU A 133 0.83 -13.08 -1.26
CA LEU A 133 2.06 -12.45 -1.75
C LEU A 133 3.16 -12.50 -0.69
N GLY A 134 4.41 -12.56 -1.15
CA GLY A 134 5.60 -12.57 -0.31
C GLY A 134 6.74 -11.77 -0.90
N ARG A 135 7.96 -12.12 -0.47
CA ARG A 135 9.21 -11.44 -0.87
C ARG A 135 9.48 -11.51 -2.38
N ASP A 136 9.02 -12.58 -3.02
CA ASP A 136 9.15 -12.88 -4.44
C ASP A 136 8.50 -11.81 -5.35
N ALA A 137 7.50 -11.08 -4.85
CA ALA A 137 6.91 -9.95 -5.56
C ALA A 137 7.75 -8.67 -5.50
N ASN A 138 8.79 -8.58 -4.66
CA ASN A 138 9.55 -7.35 -4.51
C ASN A 138 10.38 -7.03 -5.77
N GLY A 139 10.12 -5.86 -6.37
CA GLY A 139 10.81 -5.40 -7.57
C GLY A 139 10.24 -5.95 -8.88
N THR A 140 9.10 -6.64 -8.86
CA THR A 140 8.40 -7.07 -10.08
C THR A 140 7.44 -6.01 -10.57
N SER A 141 7.15 -5.99 -11.87
CA SER A 141 6.13 -5.12 -12.45
C SER A 141 4.71 -5.52 -12.00
N ALA A 142 3.89 -4.52 -11.70
CA ALA A 142 2.48 -4.67 -11.37
C ALA A 142 1.54 -4.36 -12.55
N VAL A 143 2.06 -3.89 -13.69
CA VAL A 143 1.24 -3.24 -14.73
C VAL A 143 1.34 -3.89 -16.12
N ASP A 144 2.28 -4.82 -16.31
CA ASP A 144 2.46 -5.56 -17.57
C ASP A 144 2.09 -7.06 -17.46
N GLY A 145 1.72 -7.53 -16.27
CA GLY A 145 1.31 -8.92 -16.04
C GLY A 145 2.45 -9.93 -15.94
N THR A 146 3.71 -9.48 -15.92
CA THR A 146 4.89 -10.37 -15.76
C THR A 146 5.14 -10.75 -14.30
N GLY A 147 4.68 -9.94 -13.35
CA GLY A 147 4.82 -10.17 -11.91
C GLY A 147 3.65 -10.93 -11.29
N PRO A 148 3.80 -11.39 -10.03
CA PRO A 148 2.76 -12.12 -9.29
C PRO A 148 1.58 -11.25 -8.84
N LEU A 149 1.72 -9.92 -8.85
CA LEU A 149 0.65 -8.95 -8.60
C LEU A 149 0.35 -8.22 -9.90
N LEU A 150 -0.93 -8.11 -10.26
CA LEU A 150 -1.41 -7.27 -11.36
C LEU A 150 -2.38 -6.22 -10.83
N LEU A 151 -2.13 -4.96 -11.18
CA LEU A 151 -2.93 -3.79 -10.86
C LEU A 151 -3.76 -3.41 -12.10
N ALA A 152 -5.07 -3.26 -11.93
CA ALA A 152 -6.01 -2.92 -13.01
C ALA A 152 -7.01 -1.84 -12.59
N PRO A 153 -7.32 -0.87 -13.47
CA PRO A 153 -8.27 0.19 -13.19
C PRO A 153 -9.72 -0.34 -13.12
N PRO A 154 -10.62 0.36 -12.41
CA PRO A 154 -12.05 0.11 -12.53
C PRO A 154 -12.57 0.59 -13.90
N GLU A 155 -13.78 0.15 -14.28
CA GLU A 155 -14.47 0.63 -15.49
C GLU A 155 -14.72 2.13 -15.47
N SER A 156 -14.91 2.70 -14.29
CA SER A 156 -15.06 4.13 -14.08
C SER A 156 -14.29 4.55 -12.83
N PRO A 157 -13.60 5.70 -12.85
CA PRO A 157 -12.93 6.23 -11.66
C PRO A 157 -13.90 6.40 -10.48
N VAL A 158 -13.37 6.29 -9.27
CA VAL A 158 -14.11 6.63 -8.06
C VAL A 158 -14.46 8.12 -8.06
N ASP A 159 -15.69 8.45 -7.65
CA ASP A 159 -16.11 9.82 -7.37
C ASP A 159 -15.20 10.47 -6.30
N PRO A 160 -14.47 11.55 -6.61
CA PRO A 160 -13.63 12.26 -5.65
C PRO A 160 -14.34 12.67 -4.36
N ALA A 161 -15.66 12.93 -4.40
CA ALA A 161 -16.45 13.29 -3.22
C ALA A 161 -16.54 12.15 -2.18
N ARG A 162 -16.31 10.90 -2.60
CA ARG A 162 -16.25 9.74 -1.70
C ARG A 162 -14.87 9.53 -1.07
N ILE A 163 -13.84 10.26 -1.50
CA ILE A 163 -12.47 10.06 -1.01
C ILE A 163 -12.23 10.94 0.21
N VAL A 164 -12.08 10.28 1.36
CA VAL A 164 -11.70 10.92 2.62
C VAL A 164 -10.19 10.86 2.79
N ALA A 165 -9.62 11.91 3.39
CA ALA A 165 -8.20 12.02 3.69
C ALA A 165 -7.96 12.22 5.19
N GLY A 166 -6.83 11.74 5.70
CA GLY A 166 -6.51 11.85 7.12
C GLY A 166 -5.11 11.35 7.46
N PRO A 167 -4.76 11.32 8.76
CA PRO A 167 -3.44 10.92 9.20
C PRO A 167 -3.16 9.45 8.89
N ARG A 168 -1.90 9.16 8.57
CA ARG A 168 -1.40 7.80 8.36
C ARG A 168 -1.44 6.98 9.65
N VAL A 169 -1.66 5.68 9.52
CA VAL A 169 -1.77 4.75 10.65
C VAL A 169 -0.38 4.28 11.08
N GLY A 170 -0.09 4.36 12.37
CA GLY A 170 1.10 3.78 12.95
C GLY A 170 2.43 4.46 12.59
N VAL A 171 2.41 5.64 11.95
CA VAL A 171 3.61 6.42 11.66
C VAL A 171 4.10 7.18 12.90
N ALA A 172 5.41 7.16 13.15
CA ALA A 172 6.04 7.83 14.30
C ALA A 172 6.29 9.33 14.06
N ALA A 173 6.28 9.77 12.80
CA ALA A 173 6.54 11.13 12.38
C ALA A 173 5.56 11.52 11.24
N ALA A 174 5.51 12.81 10.90
CA ALA A 174 4.69 13.33 9.80
C ALA A 174 3.21 12.89 9.88
N HIS A 175 2.64 12.94 11.10
CA HIS A 175 1.27 12.57 11.38
C HIS A 175 0.25 13.64 10.96
N ASP A 176 0.70 14.89 10.81
CA ASP A 176 -0.13 16.02 10.37
C ASP A 176 -0.39 16.02 8.85
N LEU A 177 0.35 15.20 8.09
CA LEU A 177 0.12 15.05 6.65
C LEU A 177 -1.08 14.13 6.40
N PRO A 178 -2.14 14.61 5.71
CA PRO A 178 -3.36 13.82 5.44
C PRO A 178 -3.16 12.87 4.25
N TRP A 179 -2.12 12.03 4.33
CA TRP A 179 -1.66 11.14 3.26
C TRP A 179 -2.16 9.71 3.38
N ARG A 180 -3.16 9.48 4.22
CA ARG A 180 -4.01 8.29 4.15
C ARG A 180 -5.29 8.65 3.43
N PHE A 181 -5.67 7.84 2.45
CA PHE A 181 -6.88 8.03 1.66
C PHE A 181 -7.75 6.79 1.73
N TRP A 182 -9.05 6.98 1.88
CA TRP A 182 -10.02 5.89 1.87
C TRP A 182 -11.36 6.31 1.31
N LEU A 183 -12.14 5.33 0.89
CA LEU A 183 -13.51 5.52 0.43
C LEU A 183 -14.45 5.61 1.63
N ALA A 184 -15.33 6.62 1.64
CA ALA A 184 -16.34 6.81 2.68
C ALA A 184 -17.30 5.61 2.72
N ASP A 185 -17.73 5.27 3.94
CA ASP A 185 -18.70 4.21 4.26
C ASP A 185 -18.32 2.80 3.77
N GLU A 186 -17.05 2.57 3.39
CA GLU A 186 -16.58 1.24 3.01
C GLU A 186 -16.23 0.39 4.24
N PRO A 187 -16.88 -0.77 4.45
CA PRO A 187 -16.67 -1.60 5.64
C PRO A 187 -15.29 -2.28 5.67
N SER A 188 -14.60 -2.33 4.53
CA SER A 188 -13.25 -2.88 4.38
C SER A 188 -12.14 -1.91 4.81
N VAL A 189 -12.44 -0.63 5.09
CA VAL A 189 -11.47 0.36 5.57
C VAL A 189 -10.97 0.00 6.97
N SER A 190 -9.66 -0.06 7.15
CA SER A 190 -9.03 -0.52 8.39
C SER A 190 -9.19 0.46 9.56
N VAL A 191 -9.09 -0.06 10.78
CA VAL A 191 -9.21 0.74 12.00
C VAL A 191 -8.02 1.70 12.11
N TYR A 192 -8.28 2.97 12.33
CA TYR A 192 -7.23 3.94 12.63
C TYR A 192 -6.54 3.59 13.96
N ARG A 193 -5.21 3.60 13.95
CA ARG A 193 -4.40 3.42 15.16
C ARG A 193 -3.27 4.43 15.16
N ARG A 194 -3.24 5.29 16.19
CA ARG A 194 -2.12 6.21 16.41
C ARG A 194 -0.87 5.43 16.81
N HIS A 195 0.30 5.88 16.38
CA HIS A 195 1.56 5.32 16.85
C HIS A 195 1.70 5.55 18.36
N ILE A 196 2.05 4.51 19.10
CA ILE A 196 2.37 4.56 20.53
C ILE A 196 3.86 4.27 20.66
N PRO A 197 4.70 5.24 21.10
CA PRO A 197 6.12 5.00 21.32
C PRO A 197 6.33 3.83 22.28
N ARG A 198 7.22 2.90 21.93
CA ARG A 198 7.64 1.86 22.88
C ARG A 198 8.35 2.54 24.05
N ARG A 199 7.81 2.41 25.27
CA ARG A 199 8.54 2.75 26.50
C ARG A 199 9.83 1.94 26.49
N ARG A 200 10.99 2.60 26.40
CA ARG A 200 12.27 1.98 26.71
C ARG A 200 12.25 1.69 28.20
N HIS A 201 12.31 0.43 28.60
CA HIS A 201 12.73 0.13 29.97
C HIS A 201 14.15 0.67 30.11
N PRO A 202 14.46 1.47 31.15
CA PRO A 202 15.84 1.83 31.43
C PRO A 202 16.64 0.53 31.58
N ALA A 203 17.81 0.48 30.96
CA ALA A 203 18.75 -0.60 31.23
C ALA A 203 19.01 -0.60 32.74
N THR A 204 18.80 -1.74 33.40
CA THR A 204 19.21 -1.94 34.79
C THR A 204 20.73 -1.67 34.87
N PRO A 205 21.20 -0.86 35.83
CA PRO A 205 22.60 -0.45 35.93
C PRO A 205 23.55 -1.62 36.12
#